data_AF-A0A1C3NT37-F1
#
_entry.id   AF-A0A1C3NT37-F1
#
_cell.length_a   1.000
_cell.length_b   1.000
_cell.length_c   1.000
_cell.angle_alpha   90.00
_cell.angle_beta   90.00
_cell.angle_gamma   90.00
#
_symmetry.space_group_name_H-M   'P 1'
#
loop_
_entity.id
_entity.type
_entity.pdbx_description
1 polymer ?
#
loop_
_entity_poly.entity_id
_entity_poly.type
_entity_poly.pdbx_seq_one_letter_code
_entity_poly.pdbx_strand_id
1 'polypeptide(L)' 'MREAAARLLKRAQDSGHIRPDVDGMDLFALITAVGWIADQGPSVAARREHLFSLVMDGLAHHPAPAAGDDGVPATGTQA' A
#
# COMPACT_ATOMS: atom_id res chain seq x y z
N MET A 1 -6.73 -9.98 -19.53
CA MET A 1 -6.87 -9.02 -18.42
C MET A 1 -6.13 -9.46 -17.15
N ARG A 2 -6.40 -10.65 -16.57
CA ARG A 2 -5.76 -11.10 -15.31
C ARG A 2 -4.23 -11.18 -15.36
N GLU A 3 -3.64 -11.74 -16.42
CA GLU A 3 -2.17 -11.83 -16.51
C GLU A 3 -1.49 -10.46 -16.67
N ALA A 4 -2.10 -9.55 -17.43
CA ALA A 4 -1.55 -8.20 -17.61
C ALA A 4 -1.57 -7.42 -16.29
N ALA A 5 -2.64 -7.58 -15.50
CA ALA A 5 -2.75 -7.01 -14.15
C ALA A 5 -1.71 -7.62 -13.20
N ALA A 6 -1.52 -8.94 -13.22
CA ALA A 6 -0.50 -9.61 -12.40
C ALA A 6 0.92 -9.11 -12.75
N ARG A 7 1.24 -8.95 -14.04
CA ARG A 7 2.51 -8.37 -14.48
C ARG A 7 2.69 -6.92 -14.04
N LEU A 8 1.62 -6.13 -14.04
CA LEU A 8 1.67 -4.75 -13.55
C LEU A 8 1.93 -4.70 -12.04
N LEU A 9 1.19 -5.49 -11.26
CA LEU A 9 1.38 -5.60 -9.81
C LEU A 9 2.82 -6.00 -9.47
N LYS A 10 3.33 -7.04 -10.16
CA LYS A 10 4.70 -7.51 -9.98
C LYS A 10 5.74 -6.41 -10.25
N ARG A 11 5.60 -5.64 -11.34
CA ARG A 11 6.52 -4.51 -11.63
C ARG A 11 6.43 -3.40 -10.59
N ALA A 12 5.25 -3.11 -10.04
CA ALA A 12 5.08 -2.11 -9.00
C ALA A 12 5.73 -2.56 -7.67
N GLN A 13 5.69 -3.85 -7.37
CA GLN A 13 6.39 -4.46 -6.23
C GLN A 13 7.91 -4.47 -6.43
N ASP A 14 8.37 -4.88 -7.62
CA ASP A 14 9.80 -4.94 -7.95
C ASP A 14 10.46 -3.55 -7.95
N SER A 15 9.67 -2.48 -8.16
CA SER A 15 10.13 -1.08 -8.04
C SER A 15 9.99 -0.50 -6.64
N GLY A 16 9.53 -1.28 -5.65
CA GLY A 16 9.39 -0.86 -4.26
C GLY A 16 8.26 0.14 -4.00
N HIS A 17 7.33 0.34 -4.94
CA HIS A 17 6.19 1.23 -4.76
C HIS A 17 5.03 0.58 -4.01
N ILE A 18 4.86 -0.74 -4.16
CA ILE A 18 3.78 -1.52 -3.55
C ILE A 18 4.36 -2.57 -2.60
N ARG A 19 3.67 -2.78 -1.48
CA ARG A 19 4.00 -3.83 -0.51
C ARG A 19 4.04 -5.24 -1.14
N PRO A 20 5.01 -6.09 -0.80
CA PRO A 20 5.23 -7.37 -1.47
C PRO A 20 4.28 -8.49 -1.02
N ASP A 21 3.53 -8.29 0.05
CA ASP A 21 2.66 -9.28 0.69
C ASP A 21 1.20 -9.24 0.18
N VAL A 22 0.94 -8.52 -0.91
CA VAL A 22 -0.37 -8.45 -1.57
C VAL A 22 -0.28 -9.15 -2.93
N ASP A 23 -1.28 -9.97 -3.24
CA ASP A 23 -1.39 -10.63 -4.55
C ASP A 23 -2.51 -10.05 -5.44
N GLY A 24 -2.64 -10.62 -6.65
CA GLY A 24 -3.64 -10.17 -7.61
C GLY A 24 -5.08 -10.52 -7.19
N MET A 25 -5.27 -11.52 -6.33
CA MET A 25 -6.57 -11.88 -5.80
C MET A 25 -7.01 -10.87 -4.75
N ASP A 26 -6.12 -10.50 -3.84
CA ASP A 26 -6.36 -9.45 -2.84
C ASP A 26 -6.76 -8.13 -3.51
N LEU A 27 -5.96 -7.69 -4.50
CA LEU A 27 -6.24 -6.47 -5.25
C LEU A 27 -7.61 -6.52 -5.93
N PHE A 28 -7.93 -7.64 -6.61
CA PHE A 28 -9.21 -7.77 -7.28
C PHE A 28 -10.40 -7.78 -6.30
N ALA A 29 -10.26 -8.45 -5.16
CA ALA A 29 -11.29 -8.48 -4.13
C ALA A 29 -11.55 -7.07 -3.56
N LEU A 30 -10.49 -6.32 -3.25
CA LEU A 30 -10.60 -4.95 -2.73
C LEU A 30 -11.29 -4.00 -3.72
N ILE A 31 -10.87 -4.01 -5.00
CA ILE A 31 -11.49 -3.15 -6.01
C ILE A 31 -12.95 -3.54 -6.26
N THR A 32 -13.27 -4.83 -6.24
CA THR A 32 -14.65 -5.33 -6.33
C THR A 32 -15.49 -4.83 -5.15
N ALA A 33 -14.96 -4.90 -3.93
CA ALA A 33 -15.62 -4.40 -2.74
C ALA A 33 -15.89 -2.90 -2.81
N VAL A 34 -14.93 -2.08 -3.26
CA VAL A 34 -15.12 -0.63 -3.45
C VAL A 34 -16.22 -0.35 -4.48
N GLY A 35 -16.25 -1.10 -5.60
CA GLY A 35 -17.32 -1.00 -6.59
C GLY A 35 -18.70 -1.26 -5.99
N TRP A 36 -18.84 -2.36 -5.26
CA TRP A 36 -20.09 -2.72 -4.59
C TRP A 36 -20.52 -1.71 -3.51
N ILE A 37 -19.57 -1.21 -2.72
CA ILE A 37 -19.79 -0.17 -1.70
C ILE A 37 -20.30 1.12 -2.35
N ALA A 38 -19.71 1.53 -3.47
CA ALA A 38 -20.12 2.73 -4.18
C ALA A 38 -21.55 2.66 -4.74
N ASP A 39 -22.08 1.46 -4.94
CA ASP A 39 -23.44 1.23 -5.45
C ASP A 39 -24.50 1.19 -4.32
N GLN A 40 -24.10 1.31 -3.04
CA GLN A 40 -25.04 1.26 -1.89
C GLN A 40 -25.91 2.52 -1.72
N GLY A 41 -25.57 3.63 -2.38
CA GLY A 41 -26.39 4.84 -2.37
C GLY A 41 -25.61 6.14 -2.61
N PRO A 42 -26.31 7.29 -2.73
CA PRO A 42 -25.71 8.54 -3.18
C PRO A 42 -24.58 9.08 -2.27
N SER A 43 -24.71 8.89 -0.95
CA SER A 43 -23.71 9.34 0.02
C SER A 43 -22.37 8.62 -0.11
N VAL A 44 -22.40 7.36 -0.56
CA VAL A 44 -21.22 6.51 -0.73
C VAL A 44 -20.69 6.59 -2.16
N ALA A 45 -21.58 6.71 -3.15
CA ALA A 45 -21.21 6.93 -4.55
C ALA A 45 -20.30 8.15 -4.72
N ALA A 46 -20.61 9.26 -4.02
CA ALA A 46 -19.78 10.46 -4.01
C ALA A 46 -18.36 10.26 -3.42
N ARG A 47 -18.14 9.15 -2.68
CA ARG A 47 -16.85 8.81 -2.05
C ARG A 47 -16.06 7.76 -2.82
N ARG A 48 -16.55 7.25 -3.97
CA ARG A 48 -15.90 6.17 -4.74
C ARG A 48 -14.41 6.43 -4.98
N GLU A 49 -14.07 7.62 -5.47
CA GLU A 49 -12.69 8.00 -5.77
C GLU A 49 -11.82 8.05 -4.50
N HIS A 50 -12.37 8.59 -3.41
CA HIS A 50 -11.65 8.65 -2.14
C HIS A 50 -11.40 7.26 -1.56
N LEU A 51 -12.39 6.37 -1.61
CA LEU A 51 -12.24 4.97 -1.17
C LEU A 51 -11.21 4.21 -2.01
N PHE A 52 -11.21 4.45 -3.32
CA PHE A 52 -10.18 3.90 -4.20
C PHE A 52 -8.78 4.43 -3.82
N SER A 53 -8.62 5.73 -3.60
CA SER A 53 -7.36 6.33 -3.13
C SER A 53 -6.89 5.70 -1.83
N LEU A 54 -7.77 5.53 -0.83
CA LEU A 54 -7.42 4.91 0.44
C LEU A 54 -6.92 3.46 0.28
N VAL A 55 -7.53 2.69 -0.63
CA VAL A 55 -7.04 1.34 -0.96
C VAL A 55 -5.64 1.43 -1.56
N MET A 56 -5.41 2.32 -2.53
CA MET A 56 -4.09 2.47 -3.18
C MET A 56 -3.02 2.97 -2.21
N ASP A 57 -3.35 3.90 -1.32
CA ASP A 57 -2.47 4.41 -0.27
C ASP A 57 -2.07 3.29 0.71
N GLY A 58 -3.01 2.42 1.07
CA GLY A 58 -2.74 1.25 1.93
C GLY A 58 -1.88 0.17 1.27
N LEU A 59 -1.77 0.17 -0.07
CA LEU A 59 -0.88 -0.71 -0.82
C LEU A 59 0.52 -0.15 -0.96
N ALA A 60 0.73 1.14 -0.72
CA ALA A 60 2.04 1.76 -0.83
C ALA A 60 3.04 1.08 0.12
N HIS A 61 4.26 0.85 -0.36
CA HIS A 61 5.32 0.34 0.49
C HIS A 61 5.72 1.43 1.51
N HIS A 62 5.44 1.20 2.78
CA HIS A 62 5.97 2.03 3.85
C HIS A 62 7.28 1.41 4.34
N PRO A 63 8.43 2.07 4.18
CA PRO A 63 9.65 1.60 4.83
C PRO A 63 9.40 1.60 6.34
N ALA A 64 9.74 0.49 7.02
CA ALA A 64 9.67 0.46 8.48
C ALA A 64 10.44 1.66 9.04
N PRO A 65 9.91 2.39 10.05
CA PRO A 65 10.65 3.46 10.68
C PRO A 65 12.02 2.90 11.10
N ALA A 66 13.10 3.55 10.65
CA ALA A 66 14.45 3.07 10.84
C ALA A 66 14.67 2.76 12.33
N ALA A 67 14.79 1.46 12.65
CA ALA A 67 15.14 1.04 13.99
C ALA A 67 16.61 1.42 14.23
N GLY A 68 16.82 2.41 15.09
CA GLY A 68 18.15 2.72 15.66
C GLY A 68 18.91 3.86 14.97
N ASP A 69 18.51 5.10 15.27
CA ASP A 69 19.47 6.19 15.49
C ASP A 69 19.31 6.71 16.93
N ASP A 70 19.23 5.78 17.88
CA ASP A 70 19.39 6.12 19.29
C ASP A 70 20.89 6.33 19.53
N GLY A 71 21.35 7.54 19.20
CA GLY A 71 22.74 7.96 19.32
C GLY A 71 23.30 7.68 20.72
N VAL A 72 24.07 6.60 20.84
CA VAL A 72 24.96 6.39 21.99
C VAL A 72 26.27 7.11 21.68
N PRO A 73 26.58 8.24 22.32
CA PRO A 73 27.88 8.86 22.16
C PRO A 73 28.94 7.93 22.77
N ALA A 74 29.92 7.55 21.95
CA ALA A 74 31.14 6.94 22.43
C ALA A 74 31.84 7.94 23.35
N THR A 75 31.66 7.79 24.67
CA THR A 75 32.42 8.53 25.67
C THR A 75 33.89 8.14 25.49
N GLY A 76 34.64 9.03 24.86
CA GLY A 76 36.08 8.91 24.69
C GLY A 76 36.77 8.83 26.05
N THR A 77 37.61 7.81 26.18
CA THR A 77 38.70 7.70 27.13
C THR A 77 39.51 9.01 27.16
N GLN A 78 39.42 9.75 28.27
CA GLN A 78 40.35 10.83 28.58
C GLN A 78 41.42 10.28 29.52
N ALA A 79 42.68 10.43 29.07
CA ALA A 79 43.90 10.10 29.78
C ALA A 79 44.25 11.16 30.84
#